data_AF-A0A183E3M9-F1
#
_entry.id   AF-A0A183E3M9-F1
#
_cell.length_a   1.000
_cell.length_b   1.000
_cell.length_c   1.000
_cell.angle_alpha   90.00
_cell.angle_beta   90.00
_cell.angle_gamma   90.00
#
_symmetry.space_group_name_H-M   'P 1'
#
loop_
_entity.id
_entity.type
_entity.pdbx_description
1 polymer ?
#
loop_
_entity_poly.entity_id
_entity_poly.type
_entity_poly.pdbx_seq_one_letter_code
_entity_poly.pdbx_strand_id
1 'polypeptide(L)'
;MGVAPSSGNDNDDLVDKLIESDIISSKTVEFALRLVDRRRFFPENGRDMAYRDLAWKSDTGSPGRIHLSAPCIYANVLECLKLAEGQKFLNIGSGTGYLNTVVGYIIGH
;
A
#
# COMPACT_ATOMS: atom_id res chain seq x y z
N MET A 1 20.42 0.40 2.38
CA MET A 1 20.63 -0.95 1.82
C MET A 1 19.45 -1.24 0.91
N GLY A 2 19.70 -1.42 -0.40
CA GLY A 2 18.62 -1.70 -1.35
C GLY A 2 18.27 -3.17 -1.27
N VAL A 3 17.15 -3.48 -0.61
CA VAL A 3 16.49 -4.77 -0.77
C VAL A 3 16.12 -4.85 -2.26
N ALA A 4 16.53 -5.92 -2.94
CA ALA A 4 16.09 -6.16 -4.31
C ALA A 4 14.56 -6.06 -4.34
N PRO A 5 13.94 -5.33 -5.30
CA PRO A 5 12.50 -5.17 -5.28
C PRO A 5 11.86 -6.54 -5.39
N SER A 6 11.27 -7.01 -4.30
CA SER A 6 10.45 -8.21 -4.33
C SER A 6 9.23 -7.90 -5.21
N SER A 7 8.92 -8.80 -6.13
CA SER A 7 7.78 -8.64 -7.03
C SER A 7 6.81 -9.78 -6.81
N GLY A 8 5.58 -9.47 -6.40
CA GLY A 8 4.46 -10.39 -6.35
C GLY A 8 3.85 -10.61 -7.74
N ASN A 9 3.26 -11.78 -7.94
CA ASN A 9 2.42 -12.10 -9.11
C ASN A 9 1.04 -11.42 -9.02
N ASP A 10 0.53 -11.27 -7.80
CA ASP A 10 -0.70 -10.57 -7.47
C ASP A 10 -0.57 -9.83 -6.12
N ASN A 11 -1.69 -9.30 -5.61
CA ASN A 11 -1.71 -8.56 -4.35
C ASN A 11 -1.40 -9.47 -3.14
N ASP A 12 -1.85 -10.73 -3.17
CA ASP A 12 -1.63 -11.65 -2.06
C ASP A 12 -0.17 -12.10 -1.98
N ASP A 13 0.45 -12.45 -3.11
CA ASP A 13 1.87 -12.80 -3.19
C ASP A 13 2.77 -11.59 -2.85
N LEU A 14 2.36 -10.36 -3.19
CA LEU A 14 3.05 -9.17 -2.70
C LEU A 14 2.99 -9.07 -1.16
N VAL A 15 1.82 -9.29 -0.56
CA VAL A 15 1.67 -9.25 0.91
C VAL A 15 2.46 -10.38 1.57
N ASP A 16 2.45 -11.59 1.01
CA ASP A 16 3.26 -12.73 1.49
C ASP A 16 4.74 -12.36 1.57
N LYS A 17 5.29 -11.78 0.50
CA LYS A 17 6.69 -11.33 0.46
C LYS A 17 7.04 -10.28 1.51
N LEU A 18 6.10 -9.41 1.86
CA LEU A 18 6.29 -8.40 2.90
C LEU A 18 6.25 -9.02 4.31
N ILE A 19 5.46 -10.09 4.52
CA ILE A 19 5.45 -10.87 5.75
C ILE A 19 6.76 -11.66 5.87
N GLU A 20 7.18 -12.36 4.81
CA GLU A 20 8.45 -13.11 4.74
C GLU A 20 9.67 -12.22 5.02
N SER A 21 9.57 -10.93 4.71
CA SER A 21 10.62 -9.93 4.96
C SER A 21 10.52 -9.25 6.33
N ASP A 22 9.66 -9.74 7.23
CA ASP A 22 9.39 -9.20 8.57
C ASP A 22 8.92 -7.73 8.59
N ILE A 23 8.32 -7.25 7.49
CA ILE A 23 7.80 -5.87 7.37
C ILE A 23 6.37 -5.80 7.90
N ILE A 24 5.56 -6.83 7.65
CA ILE A 24 4.20 -6.97 8.19
C ILE A 24 4.24 -8.04 9.28
N SER A 25 3.70 -7.71 10.45
CA SER A 25 3.62 -8.61 11.60
C SER A 25 2.21 -8.66 12.21
N SER A 26 1.42 -7.60 12.02
CA SER A 26 0.06 -7.49 12.55
C SER A 26 -0.95 -8.10 11.59
N LYS A 27 -1.74 -9.08 12.08
CA LYS A 27 -2.84 -9.70 11.31
C LYS A 27 -3.84 -8.68 10.75
N THR A 28 -4.09 -7.59 11.50
CA THR A 28 -4.98 -6.51 11.06
C THR A 28 -4.41 -5.77 9.84
N VAL A 29 -3.11 -5.50 9.84
CA VAL A 29 -2.42 -4.84 8.72
C VAL A 29 -2.37 -5.75 7.50
N GLU A 30 -2.00 -7.01 7.70
CA GLU A 30 -2.05 -8.04 6.65
C GLU A 30 -3.44 -8.10 6.00
N PHE A 31 -4.48 -8.31 6.81
CA PHE A 31 -5.85 -8.44 6.32
C PHE A 31 -6.29 -7.22 5.51
N ALA A 32 -6.03 -6.01 6.01
CA ALA A 32 -6.40 -4.79 5.32
C ALA A 32 -5.63 -4.61 3.99
N LEU A 33 -4.35 -4.96 3.93
CA LEU A 33 -3.56 -4.89 2.70
C LEU A 33 -4.01 -5.93 1.67
N ARG A 34 -4.45 -7.12 2.09
CA ARG A 34 -5.03 -8.13 1.18
C ARG A 34 -6.37 -7.68 0.60
N LEU A 35 -7.24 -7.08 1.42
CA LEU A 35 -8.55 -6.58 0.97
C LEU A 35 -8.46 -5.44 -0.05
N VAL A 36 -7.41 -4.63 0.04
CA VAL A 36 -7.23 -3.45 -0.82
C VAL A 36 -6.21 -3.76 -1.91
N ASP A 37 -6.69 -4.30 -3.02
CA ASP A 37 -5.84 -4.57 -4.20
C ASP A 37 -5.19 -3.28 -4.71
N ARG A 38 -3.88 -3.22 -4.53
CA ARG A 38 -3.04 -2.08 -4.90
C ARG A 38 -3.18 -1.69 -6.37
N ARG A 39 -3.39 -2.63 -7.29
CA ARG A 39 -3.50 -2.36 -8.74
C ARG A 39 -4.70 -1.50 -9.10
N ARG A 40 -5.76 -1.52 -8.30
CA ARG A 40 -6.97 -0.70 -8.51
C ARG A 40 -6.71 0.79 -8.30
N PHE A 41 -5.61 1.14 -7.62
CA PHE A 41 -5.19 2.50 -7.33
C PHE A 41 -4.14 3.02 -8.32
N PHE A 42 -3.82 2.26 -9.36
CA PHE A 42 -2.97 2.69 -10.46
C PHE A 42 -3.80 3.14 -11.67
N PRO A 43 -3.36 4.18 -12.40
CA PRO A 43 -3.84 4.40 -13.76
C PRO A 43 -3.43 3.23 -14.66
N GLU A 44 -4.14 3.04 -15.77
CA GLU A 44 -3.98 1.86 -16.64
C GLU A 44 -2.53 1.62 -17.07
N ASN A 45 -1.81 2.68 -17.42
CA ASN A 45 -0.41 2.63 -17.87
C ASN A 45 0.61 2.26 -16.78
N GLY A 46 0.23 2.29 -15.50
CA GLY A 46 1.11 1.94 -14.38
C GLY A 46 0.83 0.58 -13.76
N ARG A 47 -0.26 -0.10 -14.16
CA ARG A 47 -0.77 -1.29 -13.48
C ARG A 47 0.21 -2.47 -13.44
N ASP A 48 1.12 -2.58 -14.40
CA ASP A 48 2.11 -3.67 -14.45
C ASP A 48 3.21 -3.54 -13.39
N MET A 49 3.31 -2.37 -12.76
CA MET A 49 4.21 -2.09 -11.64
C MET A 49 3.53 -2.25 -10.28
N ALA A 50 2.23 -2.57 -10.24
CA ALA A 50 1.43 -2.52 -9.02
C ALA A 50 1.94 -3.45 -7.92
N TYR A 51 2.42 -4.64 -8.29
CA TYR A 51 2.84 -5.68 -7.34
C TYR A 51 4.35 -5.76 -7.14
N ARG A 52 5.08 -4.73 -7.56
CA ARG A 52 6.52 -4.60 -7.28
C ARG A 52 6.69 -3.79 -6.01
N ASP A 53 7.65 -4.16 -5.17
CA ASP A 53 8.04 -3.37 -4.02
C ASP A 53 8.86 -2.12 -4.42
N LEU A 54 8.24 -1.27 -5.21
CA LEU A 54 8.83 -0.06 -5.78
C LEU A 54 7.82 1.08 -5.69
N ALA A 55 8.34 2.28 -5.45
CA ALA A 55 7.57 3.49 -5.61
C ALA A 55 7.26 3.70 -7.10
N TRP A 56 6.08 4.24 -7.37
CA TRP A 56 5.66 4.61 -8.71
C TRP A 56 5.24 6.07 -8.76
N LYS A 57 5.60 6.77 -9.83
CA LYS A 57 5.26 8.17 -10.07
C LYS A 57 4.71 8.32 -11.48
N SER A 58 3.66 9.12 -11.65
CA SER A 58 3.31 9.64 -12.98
C SER A 58 4.16 10.87 -13.28
N ASP A 59 4.84 10.85 -14.43
CA ASP A 59 5.59 12.01 -14.92
C ASP A 59 4.66 13.10 -15.48
N THR A 60 3.59 12.67 -16.14
CA THR A 60 2.53 13.47 -16.77
C THR A 60 1.19 12.73 -16.73
N GLY A 61 0.05 13.43 -16.87
CA GLY A 61 -1.28 12.79 -17.00
C GLY A 61 -2.41 13.43 -16.19
N SER A 62 -3.61 12.87 -16.32
CA SER A 62 -4.81 13.19 -15.53
C SER A 62 -5.01 12.11 -14.45
N PRO A 63 -5.29 12.45 -13.17
CA PRO A 63 -5.62 13.78 -12.65
C PRO A 63 -4.39 14.65 -12.29
N GLY A 64 -3.16 14.20 -12.54
CA GLY A 64 -1.94 14.98 -12.31
C GLY A 64 -0.73 14.12 -11.99
N ARG A 65 0.26 14.73 -11.33
CA ARG A 65 1.41 14.03 -10.74
C ARG A 65 0.95 13.26 -9.51
N ILE A 66 0.97 11.95 -9.63
CA ILE A 66 0.62 11.00 -8.59
C ILE A 66 1.89 10.29 -8.16
N HIS A 67 2.01 10.06 -6.85
CA HIS A 67 3.04 9.21 -6.28
C HIS A 67 2.38 8.13 -5.43
N LEU A 68 2.68 6.87 -5.74
CA LEU A 68 2.43 5.75 -4.84
C LEU A 68 3.76 5.33 -4.24
N SER A 69 3.86 5.39 -2.92
CA SER A 69 5.02 4.86 -2.21
C SER A 69 5.14 3.35 -2.42
N ALA A 70 6.34 2.81 -2.20
CA ALA A 70 6.56 1.37 -2.25
C ALA A 70 5.65 0.65 -1.22
N PRO A 71 5.15 -0.56 -1.54
CA PRO A 71 4.41 -1.42 -0.61
C PRO A 71 5.04 -1.52 0.79
N CYS A 72 6.35 -1.75 0.90
CA CYS A 72 7.06 -1.82 2.18
C CYS A 72 6.94 -0.54 3.02
N ILE A 73 6.87 0.62 2.39
CA ILE A 73 6.70 1.91 3.08
C ILE A 73 5.29 2.01 3.67
N TYR A 74 4.26 1.61 2.91
CA TYR A 74 2.90 1.61 3.43
C TYR A 74 2.72 0.61 4.58
N ALA A 75 3.25 -0.60 4.45
CA ALA A 75 3.23 -1.59 5.52
C ALA A 75 3.89 -1.07 6.81
N ASN A 76 5.11 -0.54 6.71
CA ASN A 76 5.80 0.06 7.87
C ASN A 76 5.00 1.20 8.53
N VAL A 77 4.41 2.08 7.73
CA VAL A 77 3.57 3.17 8.24
C VAL A 77 2.37 2.62 9.00
N LEU A 78 1.67 1.62 8.45
CA LEU A 78 0.49 1.01 9.08
C LEU A 78 0.84 0.33 10.40
N GLU A 79 1.94 -0.43 10.44
CA GLU A 79 2.45 -1.07 11.67
C GLU A 79 2.82 -0.02 12.74
N CYS A 80 3.46 1.08 12.34
CA CYS A 80 3.88 2.13 13.26
C CYS A 80 2.71 2.96 13.81
N LEU A 81 1.66 3.18 13.00
CA LEU A 81 0.50 3.97 13.41
C LEU A 81 -0.36 3.27 14.49
N LYS A 82 -0.25 1.94 14.62
CA LYS A 82 -1.00 1.14 15.61
C LYS A 82 -2.49 1.45 15.61
N LEU A 83 -3.05 1.48 14.41
CA LEU A 83 -4.43 1.85 14.17
C LEU A 83 -5.39 0.84 14.80
N ALA A 84 -6.52 1.34 15.28
CA ALA A 84 -7.58 0.55 15.90
C ALA A 84 -8.97 1.08 15.50
N GLU A 85 -9.96 0.21 15.63
CA GLU A 85 -11.37 0.52 15.39
C GLU A 85 -11.83 1.79 16.13
N GLY A 86 -12.63 2.60 15.44
CA GLY A 86 -13.23 3.82 15.99
C GLY A 86 -12.29 5.04 16.07
N GLN A 87 -11.03 4.89 15.68
CA GLN A 87 -10.10 6.01 15.59
C GLN A 87 -10.44 6.99 14.45
N LYS A 88 -9.93 8.21 14.56
CA LYS A 88 -10.00 9.23 13.51
C LYS A 88 -8.62 9.38 12.88
N PHE A 89 -8.57 9.38 11.56
CA PHE A 89 -7.31 9.41 10.79
C PHE A 89 -7.28 10.62 9.84
N LEU A 90 -6.14 11.31 9.81
CA LEU A 90 -5.86 12.39 8.86
C LEU A 90 -4.63 12.03 8.03
N ASN A 91 -4.80 11.96 6.71
CA ASN A 91 -3.70 11.81 5.76
C ASN A 91 -3.57 13.05 4.88
N ILE A 92 -2.50 13.83 5.09
CA ILE A 92 -2.19 15.00 4.29
C ILE A 92 -1.42 14.56 3.04
N GLY A 93 -2.02 14.70 1.87
CA GLY A 93 -1.45 14.22 0.61
C GLY A 93 -1.91 12.81 0.26
N SER A 94 -3.22 12.60 0.17
CA SER A 94 -3.84 11.28 0.01
C SER A 94 -3.52 10.58 -1.32
N GLY A 95 -3.02 11.32 -2.31
CA GLY A 95 -2.66 10.77 -3.62
C GLY A 95 -3.85 10.07 -4.26
N THR A 96 -3.69 8.79 -4.58
CA THR A 96 -4.76 7.96 -5.15
C THR A 96 -5.78 7.46 -4.13
N GLY A 97 -5.55 7.72 -2.85
CA GLY A 97 -6.40 7.23 -1.75
C GLY A 97 -6.06 5.83 -1.26
N TYR A 98 -5.06 5.14 -1.84
CA TYR A 98 -4.70 3.76 -1.46
C TYR A 98 -4.51 3.59 0.06
N LEU A 99 -3.65 4.40 0.68
CA LEU A 99 -3.41 4.33 2.12
C LEU A 99 -4.69 4.64 2.91
N ASN A 100 -5.48 5.63 2.50
CA ASN A 100 -6.74 5.97 3.18
C ASN A 100 -7.73 4.80 3.12
N THR A 101 -7.81 4.09 1.99
CA THR A 101 -8.70 2.93 1.88
C THR A 101 -8.23 1.79 2.78
N VAL A 102 -6.92 1.49 2.82
CA VAL A 102 -6.38 0.48 3.75
C VAL A 102 -6.68 0.86 5.20
N VAL A 103 -6.40 2.09 5.58
CA VAL A 103 -6.71 2.60 6.93
C VAL A 103 -8.21 2.52 7.22
N GLY A 104 -9.06 2.84 6.25
CA GLY A 104 -10.52 2.75 6.37
C GLY A 104 -11.00 1.34 6.76
N TYR A 105 -10.39 0.28 6.21
CA TYR A 105 -10.67 -1.10 6.60
C TYR A 105 -10.15 -1.48 7.99
N ILE A 106 -9.18 -0.74 8.54
CA ILE A 106 -8.65 -1.00 9.88
C ILE A 106 -9.48 -0.28 10.95
N ILE A 107 -9.88 0.96 10.69
CA ILE A 107 -10.53 1.81 11.70
C ILE A 107 -12.05 1.85 11.57
N GLY A 108 -12.59 1.49 10.40
CA GLY A 108 -14.00 1.60 10.06
C GLY A 108 -14.73 0.26 10.15
N HIS A 109 -15.91 0.31 10.76
CA HIS A 109 -16.97 -0.71 10.73
C HIS A 109 -18.27 -0.06 10.25
#